data_AF-A0A5M7QNK5-F1
#
_entry.id   AF-A0A5M7QNK5-F1
#
_cell.length_a   1.000
_cell.length_b   1.000
_cell.length_c   1.000
_cell.angle_alpha   90.00
_cell.angle_beta   90.00
_cell.angle_gamma   90.00
#
_symmetry.space_group_name_H-M   'P 1'
#
loop_
_entity.id
_entity.type
_entity.pdbx_description
1 polymer ?
#
loop_
_entity_poly.entity_id
_entity_poly.type
_entity_poly.pdbx_seq_one_letter_code
_entity_poly.pdbx_strand_id
1 'polypeptide(L)'
;MAIKKFALSFVRLAYFVVLFYCTGHGLPSPEGYIDYEMARKLALIINDNENADSIYDAYSYIDLFIMLTISTLFYIVTMKLIRRLRST
;
A
#
# COMPACT_ATOMS: atom_id res chain seq x y z
N MET A 1 -6.88 27.94 15.67
CA MET A 1 -6.34 26.59 15.98
C MET A 1 -6.82 25.51 15.02
N ALA A 2 -8.10 25.46 14.64
CA ALA A 2 -8.65 24.44 13.73
C ALA A 2 -7.96 24.42 12.34
N ILE A 3 -7.75 25.59 11.73
CA ILE A 3 -7.15 25.71 10.38
C ILE A 3 -5.74 25.12 10.32
N LYS A 4 -4.88 25.39 11.33
CA LYS A 4 -3.54 24.81 11.41
C LYS A 4 -3.57 23.28 11.56
N LYS A 5 -4.53 22.74 12.32
CA LYS A 5 -4.69 21.29 12.50
C LYS A 5 -5.13 20.60 11.21
N PHE A 6 -6.04 21.23 10.45
CA PHE A 6 -6.45 20.76 9.13
C PHE A 6 -5.29 20.78 8.12
N ALA A 7 -4.54 21.88 8.05
CA ALA A 7 -3.39 21.99 7.15
C ALA A 7 -2.32 20.92 7.42
N LEU A 8 -2.00 20.66 8.68
CA LEU A 8 -1.06 19.59 9.07
C LEU A 8 -1.58 18.19 8.74
N SER A 9 -2.90 17.97 8.84
CA SER A 9 -3.50 16.70 8.44
C SER A 9 -3.42 16.50 6.92
N PHE A 10 -3.62 17.56 6.15
CA PHE A 10 -3.50 17.52 4.69
C PHE A 10 -2.06 17.23 4.24
N VAL A 11 -1.07 17.85 4.86
CA VAL A 11 0.36 17.57 4.57
C VAL A 11 0.72 16.11 4.84
N ARG A 12 0.20 15.54 5.95
CA ARG A 12 0.42 14.12 6.27
C ARG A 12 -0.23 13.18 5.26
N LEU A 13 -1.45 13.51 4.83
CA LEU A 13 -2.15 12.77 3.76
C LEU A 13 -1.35 12.85 2.45
N ALA A 14 -0.93 14.05 2.04
CA ALA A 14 -0.14 14.25 0.83
C ALA A 14 1.18 13.45 0.88
N TYR A 15 1.86 13.45 2.03
CA TYR A 15 3.07 12.64 2.22
C TYR A 15 2.80 11.13 2.07
N PHE A 16 1.68 10.64 2.63
CA PHE A 16 1.30 9.24 2.45
C PHE A 16 0.99 8.89 0.99
N VAL A 17 0.29 9.77 0.27
CA VAL A 17 0.01 9.59 -1.16
C VAL A 17 1.31 9.51 -1.98
N VAL A 18 2.29 10.36 -1.67
CA VAL A 18 3.61 10.30 -2.33
C VAL A 18 4.32 8.98 -2.02
N LEU A 19 4.32 8.53 -0.76
CA LEU A 19 4.89 7.23 -0.40
C LEU A 19 4.21 6.06 -1.14
N PHE A 20 2.89 6.10 -1.24
CA PHE A 20 2.10 5.09 -1.94
C PHE A 20 2.44 5.06 -3.43
N TYR A 21 2.51 6.23 -4.06
CA TYR A 21 2.93 6.37 -5.46
C TYR A 21 4.35 5.83 -5.69
N CYS A 22 5.31 6.21 -4.84
CA CYS A 22 6.67 5.70 -4.93
C CYS A 22 6.75 4.18 -4.74
N THR A 23 5.94 3.62 -3.86
CA THR A 23 5.90 2.16 -3.61
C THR A 23 5.38 1.42 -4.84
N GLY A 24 4.30 1.91 -5.46
CA GLY A 24 3.76 1.30 -6.68
C GLY A 24 4.73 1.37 -7.86
N HIS A 25 5.47 2.47 -7.99
CA HIS A 25 6.45 2.61 -9.07
C HIS A 25 7.74 1.82 -8.84
N GLY A 26 8.02 1.44 -7.59
CA GLY A 26 9.22 0.70 -7.20
C GLY A 26 9.05 -0.82 -7.19
N LEU A 27 7.83 -1.33 -7.09
CA LEU A 27 7.55 -2.76 -7.16
C LEU A 27 7.54 -3.24 -8.63
N PRO A 28 8.06 -4.44 -8.92
CA PRO A 28 7.90 -5.06 -10.24
C PRO A 28 6.44 -5.46 -10.47
N SER A 29 6.11 -5.91 -11.68
CA SER A 29 4.76 -6.38 -11.99
C SER A 29 4.30 -7.44 -10.97
N PRO A 30 3.00 -7.44 -10.57
CA PRO A 30 2.43 -8.36 -9.60
C PRO A 30 2.79 -9.82 -9.86
N GLU A 31 2.77 -10.26 -11.13
CA GLU A 31 3.06 -11.65 -11.50
C GLU A 31 4.53 -12.04 -11.28
N GLY A 32 5.43 -11.05 -11.16
CA GLY A 32 6.86 -11.27 -10.98
C GLY A 32 7.26 -11.57 -9.53
N TYR A 33 6.40 -11.27 -8.55
CA TYR A 33 6.76 -11.39 -7.13
C TYR A 33 5.65 -11.99 -6.24
N ILE A 34 4.44 -12.14 -6.77
CA ILE A 34 3.33 -12.82 -6.10
C ILE A 34 3.26 -14.26 -6.61
N ASP A 35 3.12 -15.21 -5.68
CA ASP A 35 2.98 -16.62 -6.01
C ASP A 35 1.62 -16.91 -6.67
N TYR A 36 1.65 -17.66 -7.78
CA TYR A 36 0.45 -18.00 -8.55
C TYR A 36 -0.57 -18.80 -7.73
N GLU A 37 -0.13 -19.75 -6.91
CA GLU A 37 -1.06 -20.56 -6.11
C GLU A 37 -1.73 -19.70 -5.03
N MET A 38 -1.04 -18.68 -4.53
CA MET A 38 -1.63 -17.67 -3.65
C MET A 38 -2.70 -16.83 -4.38
N ALA A 39 -2.40 -16.33 -5.58
CA ALA A 39 -3.34 -15.58 -6.40
C ALA A 39 -4.57 -16.42 -6.76
N ARG A 40 -4.36 -17.67 -7.18
CA ARG A 40 -5.43 -18.63 -7.49
C ARG A 40 -6.34 -18.91 -6.30
N LYS A 41 -5.77 -19.15 -5.11
CA LYS A 41 -6.57 -19.36 -3.88
C LYS A 41 -7.42 -18.14 -3.55
N LEU A 42 -6.88 -16.93 -3.69
CA LEU A 42 -7.65 -15.71 -3.48
C LEU A 42 -8.74 -15.52 -4.55
N ALA A 43 -8.46 -15.84 -5.81
CA ALA A 43 -9.46 -15.83 -6.88
C ALA A 43 -10.62 -16.78 -6.56
N LEU A 44 -10.35 -18.00 -6.08
CA LEU A 44 -11.38 -18.96 -5.65
C LEU A 44 -12.16 -18.45 -4.43
N ILE A 45 -11.51 -17.81 -3.47
CA ILE A 45 -12.18 -17.27 -2.28
C ILE A 45 -13.13 -16.12 -2.63
N ILE A 46 -12.73 -15.23 -3.53
CA ILE A 46 -13.47 -14.00 -3.84
C ILE A 46 -14.51 -14.22 -4.93
N ASN A 47 -14.13 -14.92 -6.00
CA ASN A 47 -14.90 -15.02 -7.24
C ASN A 47 -15.47 -16.42 -7.50
N ASP A 48 -15.17 -17.41 -6.66
CA ASP A 48 -15.54 -18.84 -6.83
C ASP A 48 -15.16 -19.39 -8.22
N ASN A 49 -14.14 -18.79 -8.84
CA ASN A 49 -13.71 -19.07 -10.19
C ASN A 49 -12.21 -18.80 -10.34
N GLU A 50 -11.53 -19.63 -11.11
CA GLU A 50 -10.09 -19.56 -11.42
C GLU A 50 -9.81 -19.17 -12.88
N ASN A 51 -10.77 -18.54 -13.55
CA ASN A 51 -10.56 -18.00 -14.88
C ASN A 51 -9.41 -16.97 -14.89
N ALA A 52 -8.79 -16.75 -16.05
CA ALA A 52 -7.64 -15.86 -16.19
C ALA A 52 -7.91 -14.45 -15.64
N ASP A 53 -9.12 -13.92 -15.88
CA ASP A 53 -9.53 -12.60 -15.38
C ASP A 53 -9.60 -12.55 -13.84
N SER A 54 -10.16 -13.58 -13.19
CA SER A 54 -10.29 -13.60 -11.73
C SER A 54 -8.94 -13.76 -11.03
N ILE A 55 -8.00 -14.46 -11.65
CA ILE A 55 -6.62 -14.57 -11.17
C ILE A 55 -5.89 -13.24 -11.30
N TYR A 56 -6.08 -12.51 -12.41
CA TYR A 56 -5.48 -11.19 -12.62
C TYR A 56 -6.03 -10.15 -11.61
N ASP A 57 -7.33 -10.20 -11.33
CA ASP A 57 -7.94 -9.41 -10.27
C ASP A 57 -7.33 -9.75 -8.91
N ALA A 58 -7.14 -11.04 -8.61
CA ALA A 58 -6.51 -11.47 -7.36
C ALA A 58 -5.06 -10.96 -7.23
N TYR A 59 -4.27 -11.00 -8.30
CA TYR A 59 -2.93 -10.38 -8.32
C TYR A 59 -3.00 -8.90 -7.98
N SER A 60 -3.94 -8.16 -8.57
CA SER A 60 -4.11 -6.73 -8.35
C SER A 60 -4.53 -6.42 -6.90
N TYR A 61 -5.40 -7.24 -6.31
CA TYR A 61 -5.81 -7.08 -4.90
C TYR A 61 -4.66 -7.34 -3.92
N ILE A 62 -3.87 -8.39 -4.18
CA ILE A 62 -2.69 -8.71 -3.37
C ILE A 62 -1.65 -7.60 -3.50
N ASP A 63 -1.37 -7.15 -4.71
CA ASP A 63 -0.42 -6.07 -5.01
C ASP A 63 -0.80 -4.78 -4.27
N LEU A 64 -2.08 -4.37 -4.37
CA LEU A 64 -2.60 -3.20 -3.66
C LEU A 64 -2.46 -3.35 -2.14
N PHE A 65 -2.74 -4.53 -1.59
CA PHE A 65 -2.57 -4.81 -0.16
C PHE A 65 -1.11 -4.71 0.29
N ILE A 66 -0.18 -5.24 -0.50
CA ILE A 66 1.27 -5.15 -0.25
C ILE A 66 1.73 -3.69 -0.32
N MET A 67 1.33 -2.95 -1.36
CA MET A 67 1.62 -1.53 -1.51
C MET A 67 1.14 -0.71 -0.31
N LEU A 68 -0.09 -0.93 0.14
CA LEU A 68 -0.65 -0.26 1.32
C LEU A 68 0.14 -0.60 2.58
N THR A 69 0.49 -1.87 2.77
CA THR A 69 1.24 -2.35 3.94
C THR A 69 2.62 -1.71 4.01
N ILE A 70 3.37 -1.75 2.91
CA ILE A 70 4.71 -1.15 2.82
C ILE A 70 4.63 0.35 3.05
N SER A 71 3.73 1.05 2.36
CA SER A 71 3.57 2.51 2.49
C SER A 71 3.22 2.93 3.92
N THR A 72 2.36 2.16 4.60
CA THR A 72 1.96 2.40 5.98
C THR A 72 3.12 2.20 6.95
N LEU A 73 3.92 1.14 6.77
CA LEU A 73 5.11 0.90 7.58
C LEU A 73 6.11 2.05 7.44
N PHE A 74 6.41 2.47 6.20
CA PHE A 74 7.30 3.61 5.96
C PHE A 74 6.76 4.89 6.59
N TYR A 75 5.47 5.19 6.40
CA TYR A 75 4.84 6.36 7.01
C TYR A 75 4.98 6.39 8.53
N ILE A 76 4.70 5.27 9.21
CA ILE A 76 4.83 5.16 10.67
C ILE A 76 6.28 5.37 11.11
N VAL A 77 7.24 4.74 10.42
CA VAL A 77 8.67 4.87 10.72
C VAL A 77 9.13 6.32 10.53
N THR A 78 8.80 6.97 9.41
CA THR A 78 9.18 8.37 9.17
C THR A 78 8.58 9.30 10.23
N MET A 79 7.29 9.13 10.57
CA MET A 79 6.63 9.97 11.56
C MET A 79 7.22 9.77 12.97
N LYS A 80 7.60 8.54 13.34
CA LYS A 80 8.31 8.25 14.58
C LYS A 80 9.69 8.93 14.61
N LEU A 81 10.44 8.87 13.50
CA LEU A 81 11.75 9.52 13.37
C LEU A 81 11.65 11.04 13.52
N ILE A 82 10.73 11.69 12.79
CA ILE A 82 10.49 13.13 12.87
C ILE A 82 10.13 13.54 14.31
N ARG A 83 9.27 12.77 14.98
CA ARG A 83 8.89 13.04 16.37
C ARG A 83 10.09 12.92 17.32
N ARG A 84 10.96 11.94 17.12
CA ARG A 84 12.18 11.75 17.91
C ARG A 84 13.16 12.91 17.70
N LEU A 85 13.36 13.34 16.47
CA LEU A 85 14.21 14.49 16.12
C LEU A 85 13.71 15.81 16.71
N ARG A 86 12.40 16.01 16.80
CA ARG A 86 11.82 17.22 17.44
C ARG A 86 11.86 17.18 18.98
N SER A 87 12.03 16.00 19.55
CA SER A 87 12.07 15.77 21.00
C SER A 87 13.51 15.84 21.57
N THR A 88 14.51 15.92 20.70
CA THR A 88 15.92 16.16 21.05
C THR A 88 16.20 17.65 20.86
#